data_AF-Q4TA62-F1
#
_entry.id   AF-Q4TA62-F1
#
_cell.length_a   1.000
_cell.length_b   1.000
_cell.length_c   1.000
_cell.angle_alpha   90.00
_cell.angle_beta   90.00
_cell.angle_gamma   90.00
#
_symmetry.space_group_name_H-M   'P 1'
#
loop_
_entity.id
_entity.type
_entity.pdbx_description
1 polymer ?
#
loop_
_entity_poly.entity_id
_entity_poly.type
_entity_poly.pdbx_seq_one_letter_code
_entity_poly.pdbx_strand_id
1 'polypeptide(L)' 'LGYRLSDQFYGTLIEKFDRQRKGQVAFDDFIQCCIVLQRLTDIFRRYDTDQDGWIQVSYEQYLSMVFNIV' A
#
# COMPACT_ATOMS: atom_id res chain seq x y z
N LEU A 1 -7.86 -11.52 -0.47
CA LEU A 1 -7.50 -10.08 -0.54
C LEU A 1 -8.66 -9.36 -1.21
N GLY A 2 -9.56 -8.75 -0.44
CA GLY A 2 -10.76 -8.05 -0.92
C GLY A 2 -10.57 -6.53 -0.89
N TYR A 3 -9.44 -6.05 -1.40
CA TYR A 3 -9.13 -4.62 -1.39
C TYR A 3 -10.05 -3.87 -2.35
N ARG A 4 -10.67 -2.79 -1.87
CA ARG A 4 -11.53 -1.91 -2.67
C ARG A 4 -10.69 -0.73 -3.17
N LEU A 5 -9.81 -1.00 -4.11
CA LEU A 5 -8.95 0.00 -4.75
C LEU A 5 -9.54 0.39 -6.10
N SER A 6 -9.32 1.63 -6.52
CA SER A 6 -9.68 2.07 -7.86
C SER A 6 -8.74 1.49 -8.91
N ASP A 7 -9.23 1.32 -10.14
CA ASP A 7 -8.42 0.85 -11.28
C ASP A 7 -7.19 1.73 -11.51
N GLN A 8 -7.32 3.04 -11.27
CA GLN A 8 -6.21 3.98 -11.34
C GLN A 8 -5.10 3.64 -10.34
N PHE A 9 -5.47 3.29 -9.10
CA PHE A 9 -4.49 2.94 -8.07
C PHE A 9 -3.80 1.61 -8.37
N TYR A 10 -4.51 0.64 -8.96
CA TYR A 10 -3.89 -0.57 -9.48
C TYR A 10 -2.84 -0.27 -10.55
N GLY A 11 -3.10 0.68 -11.45
CA GLY A 11 -2.11 1.15 -12.42
C GLY A 11 -0.84 1.71 -11.77
N THR A 12 -1.00 2.55 -10.74
CA THR A 12 0.14 3.11 -9.98
C THR A 12 0.94 2.02 -9.25
N LEU A 13 0.27 0.99 -8.70
CA LEU A 13 0.97 -0.15 -8.11
C LEU A 13 1.80 -0.89 -9.16
N ILE A 14 1.21 -1.18 -10.32
CA ILE A 14 1.93 -1.86 -11.41
C ILE A 14 3.16 -1.05 -11.84
N GLU A 15 3.02 0.26 -12.08
CA GLU A 15 4.15 1.11 -12.47
C GLU A 15 5.26 1.15 -11.41
N LYS A 16 4.90 1.11 -10.12
CA LYS A 16 5.87 1.16 -9.02
C LYS A 16 6.64 -0.15 -8.85
N PHE A 17 6.01 -1.29 -9.14
CA PHE A 17 6.61 -2.61 -8.98
C PHE A 17 7.12 -3.23 -10.29
N ASP A 18 6.76 -2.70 -11.45
CA ASP A 18 7.34 -3.06 -12.74
C ASP A 18 8.76 -2.51 -12.87
N ARG A 19 9.73 -3.22 -12.28
CA ARG A 19 11.16 -2.86 -12.35
C ARG A 19 11.70 -2.84 -13.78
N GLN A 20 11.07 -3.58 -14.69
CA GLN A 20 11.53 -3.71 -16.07
C GLN A 20 10.88 -2.70 -17.02
N ARG A 21 9.86 -1.96 -16.57
CA ARG A 21 9.03 -1.03 -17.38
C ARG A 21 8.50 -1.65 -18.67
N LYS A 22 8.13 -2.93 -18.60
CA LYS A 22 7.60 -3.69 -19.75
C LYS A 22 6.07 -3.73 -19.77
N GLY A 23 5.41 -3.05 -18.82
CA GLY A 23 3.97 -3.12 -18.61
C GLY A 23 3.53 -4.47 -18.05
N GLN A 24 4.45 -5.25 -17.47
CA GLN A 24 4.20 -6.58 -16.91
C GLN A 24 4.95 -6.70 -15.58
N VAL A 25 4.25 -7.17 -14.55
CA VAL A 25 4.83 -7.39 -13.23
C VAL A 25 5.27 -8.84 -13.15
N ALA A 26 6.57 -9.08 -12.87
CA ALA A 26 7.06 -10.43 -12.65
C ALA A 26 6.43 -11.01 -11.37
N PHE A 27 6.39 -12.34 -11.25
CA PHE A 27 5.67 -12.98 -10.14
C PHE A 27 6.23 -12.57 -8.77
N ASP A 28 7.55 -12.48 -8.65
CA ASP A 28 8.26 -11.97 -7.48
C ASP A 28 7.90 -10.52 -7.15
N ASP A 29 7.82 -9.66 -8.16
CA ASP A 29 7.38 -8.26 -8.02
C ASP A 29 5.94 -8.15 -7.52
N PHE A 30 5.06 -9.01 -8.03
CA PHE A 30 3.67 -9.06 -7.63
C PHE A 30 3.52 -9.51 -6.17
N ILE A 31 4.26 -10.55 -5.76
CA ILE A 31 4.28 -11.01 -4.36
C ILE A 31 4.80 -9.91 -3.44
N GLN A 32 5.88 -9.22 -3.82
CA GLN A 32 6.41 -8.10 -3.04
C GLN A 32 5.38 -6.96 -2.93
N CYS A 33 4.68 -6.63 -4.02
CA CYS A 33 3.59 -5.66 -4.01
C CYS A 33 2.48 -6.06 -3.03
N CYS A 34 2.03 -7.32 -3.04
CA CYS A 34 1.01 -7.81 -2.12
C CYS A 34 1.44 -7.72 -0.66
N ILE A 35 2.70 -8.06 -0.34
CA ILE A 35 3.24 -7.98 1.03
C ILE A 35 3.26 -6.53 1.51
N VAL A 36 3.75 -5.61 0.67
CA VAL A 36 3.80 -4.18 1.00
C VAL A 36 2.39 -3.62 1.19
N LEU A 37 1.46 -3.93 0.29
CA LEU A 37 0.07 -3.49 0.37
C LEU A 37 -0.62 -4.01 1.63
N GLN A 38 -0.36 -5.27 2.02
CA GLN A 38 -0.88 -5.85 3.25
C GLN A 38 -0.34 -5.12 4.48
N ARG A 39 0.97 -4.90 4.58
CA ARG A 39 1.59 -4.16 5.70
C ARG A 39 1.02 -2.74 5.84
N LEU A 40 0.91 -2.02 4.73
CA LEU A 40 0.32 -0.69 4.69
C LEU A 40 -1.13 -0.71 5.18
N THR A 41 -1.93 -1.68 4.73
CA THR A 41 -3.34 -1.83 5.14
C THR A 41 -3.45 -2.15 6.63
N ASP A 42 -2.59 -3.03 7.14
CA ASP A 42 -2.60 -3.42 8.56
C ASP A 42 -2.22 -2.26 9.47
N ILE A 43 -1.28 -1.40 9.05
CA ILE A 43 -0.94 -0.18 9.77
C ILE A 43 -2.11 0.80 9.71
N PHE A 44 -2.65 1.07 8.52
CA PHE A 44 -3.79 1.98 8.33
C PHE A 44 -4.97 1.60 9.25
N ARG A 45 -5.36 0.32 9.27
CA ARG A 45 -6.46 -0.18 10.12
C ARG A 45 -6.24 -0.01 11.62
N ARG A 46 -4.99 0.10 12.09
CA ARG A 46 -4.71 0.37 13.51
C ARG A 46 -5.01 1.82 13.88
N TYR A 47 -4.93 2.73 12.91
CA TYR A 47 -5.21 4.15 13.09
C TYR A 47 -6.64 4.53 12.70
N ASP A 48 -7.26 3.79 11.76
CA ASP A 48 -8.67 3.89 11.37
C ASP A 48 -9.57 3.17 12.39
N THR A 49 -9.72 3.78 13.56
CA THR A 49 -10.43 3.16 14.71
C THR A 49 -11.94 3.07 14.53
N ASP A 50 -12.51 3.93 13.70
CA ASP A 50 -13.94 4.02 13.37
C ASP A 50 -14.31 3.32 12.06
N GLN A 51 -13.32 2.82 11.31
CA GLN A 51 -13.49 2.02 10.09
C GLN A 51 -14.23 2.78 8.97
N ASP A 52 -14.04 4.09 8.91
CA ASP A 52 -14.66 4.95 7.90
C ASP A 52 -13.77 5.10 6.64
N GLY A 53 -12.54 4.59 6.70
CA GLY A 53 -11.57 4.66 5.61
C GLY A 53 -10.75 5.95 5.59
N TRP A 54 -10.78 6.75 6.65
CA TRP A 54 -10.00 7.97 6.83
C TRP A 54 -9.22 7.94 8.15
N ILE A 55 -8.04 8.57 8.15
CA ILE A 55 -7.25 8.74 9.37
C ILE A 55 -6.80 10.19 9.49
N GLN A 56 -6.81 10.70 10.71
CA GLN A 56 -6.19 11.98 11.05
C GLN A 56 -4.95 11.74 11.89
N VAL A 57 -3.79 12.13 11.38
CA VAL A 57 -2.49 11.82 11.99
C VAL A 57 -1.63 13.07 12.08
N SER A 58 -0.82 13.16 13.14
CA SER A 58 0.21 14.20 13.23
C SER A 58 1.39 13.89 12.29
N TYR A 59 2.25 14.87 12.05
CA TYR A 59 3.43 14.71 11.22
C TYR A 59 4.36 13.57 11.72
N GLU A 60 4.61 13.50 13.03
CA GLU A 60 5.46 12.45 13.62
C GLU A 60 4.81 11.06 13.57
N GLN A 61 3.48 11.00 13.69
CA GLN A 61 2.74 9.75 13.52
C GLN A 61 2.85 9.27 12.08
N TYR A 62 2.70 10.16 11.09
CA TYR A 62 2.90 9.84 9.68
C TYR A 62 4.31 9.29 9.42
N LEU A 63 5.36 9.98 9.88
CA LEU A 63 6.74 9.51 9.72
C LEU A 63 6.93 8.13 10.35
N SER A 64 6.40 7.92 11.56
CA SER A 64 6.48 6.64 12.25
C SER A 64 5.76 5.52 11.49
N MET A 65 4.61 5.80 10.86
CA MET A 65 3.90 4.82 10.03
C MET A 65 4.73 4.41 8.81
N VAL A 66 5.36 5.37 8.13
CA VAL A 66 6.14 5.10 6.91
C VAL A 66 7.46 4.41 7.24
N PHE A 67 8.17 4.82 8.29
CA PHE A 67 9.45 4.21 8.67
C PHE A 67 9.32 2.76 9.12
N ASN A 68 8.20 2.35 9.71
CA ASN A 68 8.00 0.95 10.11
C ASN A 68 7.75 -0.01 8.92
N ILE A 69 7.67 0.53 7.69
CA ILE A 69 7.38 -0.25 6.47
C ILE A 69 8.64 -0.47 5.63
N VAL A 70 9.58 0.49 5.67
CA VAL A 70 10.82 0.50 4.89
C VAL A 70 11.95 -0.18 5.65
#